data_AF-A0A433KY81-F1
#
_entry.id   AF-A0A433KY81-F1
#
_cell.length_a   1.000
_cell.length_b   1.000
_cell.length_c   1.000
_cell.angle_alpha   90.00
_cell.angle_beta   90.00
_cell.angle_gamma   90.00
#
_symmetry.space_group_name_H-M   'P 1'
#
loop_
_entity.id
_entity.type
_entity.pdbx_description
1 polymer ?
#
loop_
_entity_poly.entity_id
_entity_poly.type
_entity_poly.pdbx_seq_one_letter_code
_entity_poly.pdbx_strand_id
1 'polypeptide(L)'
;MTDTTQKGGQHSRRAAMLCQNPRFGLYLDQRRRRVHQVPVDQMPDGTHTPEDCADWLRKACSVESRAEIDHNDAARVMLDRIMADYSKWERKQRQRGDV
;
A
#
# COMPACT_ATOMS: atom_id res chain seq x y z
N MET A 1 11.18 32.15 12.76
CA MET A 1 10.46 30.92 13.15
C MET A 1 10.60 29.95 11.99
N THR A 2 11.52 28.98 12.09
CA THR A 2 11.79 28.02 11.02
C THR A 2 10.78 26.88 11.11
N ASP A 3 9.73 26.95 10.29
CA ASP A 3 8.87 25.79 10.02
C ASP A 3 9.67 24.82 9.15
N THR A 4 10.49 23.98 9.78
CA THR A 4 11.04 22.80 9.11
C THR A 4 9.91 21.81 8.94
N THR A 5 9.06 22.04 7.94
CA THR A 5 8.13 21.06 7.40
C THR A 5 8.96 19.81 7.08
N GLN A 6 8.93 18.84 7.98
CA GLN A 6 9.79 17.67 7.94
C GLN A 6 9.33 16.80 6.77
N LYS A 7 9.93 17.02 5.58
CA LYS A 7 9.67 16.20 4.40
C LYS A 7 10.03 14.76 4.77
N GLY A 8 9.04 13.87 4.70
CA GLY A 8 9.24 12.45 4.94
C GLY A 8 10.49 11.94 4.21
N GLY A 9 11.21 11.06 4.90
CA GLY A 9 12.42 10.40 4.40
C GLY A 9 12.13 9.43 3.26
N GLN A 10 13.08 8.52 3.03
CA GLN A 10 13.02 7.61 1.88
C GLN A 10 11.82 6.67 1.93
N HIS A 11 11.45 6.16 3.12
CA HIS A 11 10.35 5.22 3.27
C HIS A 11 9.00 5.90 3.11
N SER A 12 8.83 7.10 3.66
CA SER A 12 7.61 7.90 3.47
C SER A 12 7.33 8.17 1.99
N ARG A 13 8.36 8.51 1.20
CA ARG A 13 8.24 8.72 -0.25
C ARG A 13 7.90 7.43 -0.99
N ARG A 14 8.55 6.32 -0.64
CA ARG A 14 8.24 5.00 -1.22
C ARG A 14 6.79 4.60 -0.95
N ALA A 15 6.31 4.78 0.28
CA ALA A 15 4.93 4.55 0.65
C ALA A 15 3.98 5.43 -0.17
N ALA A 16 4.27 6.72 -0.31
CA ALA A 16 3.47 7.64 -1.12
C ALA A 16 3.41 7.24 -2.60
N MET A 17 4.54 6.85 -3.20
CA MET A 17 4.60 6.38 -4.58
C MET A 17 3.83 5.07 -4.77
N LEU A 18 3.90 4.16 -3.79
CA LEU A 18 3.16 2.89 -3.83
C LEU A 18 1.65 3.14 -3.85
N CYS A 19 1.14 4.05 -3.00
CA CYS A 19 -0.28 4.40 -2.96
C CYS A 19 -0.78 5.09 -4.23
N GLN A 20 0.10 5.74 -5.01
CA GLN A 20 -0.26 6.36 -6.28
C GLN A 20 -0.29 5.37 -7.45
N ASN A 21 0.21 4.14 -7.27
CA ASN A 21 0.21 3.13 -8.31
C ASN A 21 -1.16 2.44 -8.39
N PRO A 22 -1.91 2.55 -9.50
CA PRO A 22 -3.23 1.91 -9.64
C PRO A 22 -3.19 0.39 -9.46
N ARG A 23 -2.07 -0.26 -9.80
CA ARG A 23 -1.88 -1.70 -9.60
C ARG A 23 -1.82 -2.09 -8.12
N PHE A 24 -1.37 -1.17 -7.26
CA PHE A 24 -1.41 -1.38 -5.82
C PHE A 24 -2.85 -1.35 -5.30
N GLY A 25 -3.70 -0.45 -5.81
CA GLY A 25 -5.14 -0.47 -5.55
C GLY A 25 -5.79 -1.81 -5.95
N LEU A 26 -5.48 -2.29 -7.15
CA LEU A 26 -5.94 -3.61 -7.63
C LEU A 26 -5.48 -4.77 -6.72
N TYR A 27 -4.24 -4.71 -6.23
CA TYR A 27 -3.74 -5.67 -5.25
C TYR A 27 -4.55 -5.63 -3.94
N LEU A 28 -4.89 -4.44 -3.44
CA LEU A 28 -5.71 -4.29 -2.23
C LEU A 28 -7.14 -4.80 -2.43
N ASP A 29 -7.77 -4.54 -3.58
CA ASP A 29 -9.08 -5.10 -3.94
C ASP A 29 -9.06 -6.65 -3.91
N GLN A 30 -8.08 -7.25 -4.59
CA GLN A 30 -7.89 -8.70 -4.61
C GLN A 30 -7.57 -9.28 -3.23
N ARG A 31 -6.76 -8.59 -2.43
CA ARG A 31 -6.42 -9.01 -1.07
C ARG A 31 -7.65 -8.94 -0.17
N ARG A 32 -8.39 -7.84 -0.19
CA ARG A 32 -9.62 -7.65 0.59
C ARG A 32 -10.64 -8.73 0.22
N ARG A 33 -10.81 -9.04 -1.07
CA ARG A 33 -11.70 -10.12 -1.53
C ARG A 33 -11.32 -11.47 -0.95
N ARG A 34 -10.04 -11.83 -1.00
CA ARG A 34 -9.54 -13.10 -0.46
C ARG A 34 -9.75 -13.20 1.05
N VAL A 35 -9.53 -12.10 1.79
CA VAL A 35 -9.70 -12.06 3.25
C VAL A 35 -11.17 -12.19 3.65
N HIS A 36 -12.07 -11.52 2.93
CA HIS A 36 -13.50 -11.55 3.21
C HIS A 36 -14.25 -12.72 2.52
N GLN A 37 -13.57 -13.49 1.67
CA GLN A 37 -14.14 -14.60 0.87
C GLN A 37 -15.37 -14.19 0.04
N VAL A 38 -15.34 -12.98 -0.52
CA VAL A 38 -16.44 -12.42 -1.33
C VAL A 38 -16.13 -12.49 -2.83
N PRO A 39 -17.14 -12.73 -3.69
CA PRO A 39 -16.96 -12.77 -5.15
C PRO A 39 -16.72 -11.38 -5.75
N VAL A 40 -16.29 -11.36 -7.01
CA VAL A 40 -15.98 -10.12 -7.77
C VAL A 40 -17.18 -9.20 -7.87
N ASP A 41 -18.39 -9.75 -8.05
CA ASP A 41 -19.62 -8.99 -8.22
C ASP A 41 -19.97 -8.14 -6.99
N GLN A 42 -19.58 -8.59 -5.80
CA GLN A 42 -19.82 -7.86 -4.55
C GLN A 42 -18.67 -6.91 -4.19
N MET A 43 -17.48 -7.16 -4.72
CA MET A 43 -16.32 -6.30 -4.48
C MET A 43 -15.47 -6.24 -5.74
N PRO A 44 -15.82 -5.32 -6.68
CA PRO A 44 -15.13 -5.23 -7.95
C PRO A 44 -13.69 -4.73 -7.78
N ASP A 45 -12.90 -4.89 -8.83
CA ASP A 45 -11.57 -4.30 -8.92
C ASP A 45 -11.65 -2.82 -9.30
N GLY A 46 -10.67 -2.04 -8.85
CA GLY A 46 -10.60 -0.60 -9.11
C GLY A 46 -11.40 0.25 -8.11
N THR A 47 -11.72 -0.29 -6.93
CA THR A 47 -12.47 0.46 -5.90
C THR A 47 -11.58 1.26 -4.97
N HIS A 48 -10.30 0.87 -4.81
CA HIS A 48 -9.38 1.61 -3.95
C HIS A 48 -8.83 2.84 -4.67
N THR A 49 -9.08 4.01 -4.09
CA THR A 49 -8.43 5.27 -4.47
C THR A 49 -7.01 5.36 -3.89
N PRO A 50 -6.18 6.31 -4.34
CA PRO A 50 -4.88 6.57 -3.72
C PRO A 50 -4.97 6.94 -2.23
N GLU A 51 -6.07 7.58 -1.82
CA GLU A 51 -6.35 7.93 -0.42
C GLU A 51 -6.65 6.66 0.40
N ASP A 52 -7.52 5.77 -0.11
CA ASP A 52 -7.78 4.48 0.53
C ASP A 52 -6.51 3.64 0.69
N CYS A 53 -5.64 3.67 -0.33
CA CYS A 53 -4.34 3.00 -0.28
C CYS A 53 -3.45 3.58 0.82
N ALA A 54 -3.47 4.91 1.01
CA ALA A 54 -2.69 5.59 2.03
C ALA A 54 -3.23 5.34 3.45
N ASP A 55 -4.56 5.33 3.63
CA ASP A 55 -5.21 4.95 4.89
C ASP A 55 -4.91 3.49 5.24
N TRP A 56 -5.04 2.58 4.28
CA TRP A 56 -4.73 1.18 4.48
C TRP A 56 -3.27 0.97 4.87
N LEU A 57 -2.34 1.63 4.19
CA LEU A 57 -0.90 1.50 4.45
C LEU A 57 -0.53 2.04 5.84
N ARG A 58 -1.09 3.20 6.23
CA ARG A 58 -0.91 3.78 7.56
C ARG A 58 -1.41 2.84 8.66
N LYS A 59 -2.62 2.31 8.50
CA LYS A 59 -3.20 1.32 9.41
C LYS A 59 -2.37 0.04 9.48
N ALA A 60 -1.87 -0.45 8.35
CA ALA A 60 -1.03 -1.64 8.31
C ALA A 60 0.32 -1.43 9.01
N CYS A 61 0.92 -0.24 8.87
CA CYS A 61 2.18 0.13 9.52
C CYS A 61 2.03 0.64 10.96
N SER A 62 0.79 0.72 11.49
CA SER A 62 0.47 1.27 12.81
C SER A 62 1.01 2.70 13.03
N VAL A 63 0.83 3.58 12.05
CA VAL A 63 1.23 4.99 12.10
C VAL A 63 0.07 5.91 11.70
N GLU A 64 0.06 7.15 12.18
CA GLU A 64 -0.97 8.15 11.81
C GLU A 64 -0.58 8.93 10.55
N SER A 65 0.72 9.09 10.33
CA SER A 65 1.33 9.75 9.17
C SER A 65 2.40 8.88 8.52
N ARG A 66 2.47 8.94 7.19
CA ARG A 66 3.54 8.26 6.41
C ARG A 66 4.93 8.77 6.77
N ALA A 67 5.06 9.97 7.31
CA ALA A 67 6.35 10.53 7.75
C ALA A 67 6.94 9.75 8.94
N GLU A 68 6.09 9.17 9.79
CA GLU A 68 6.51 8.40 10.96
C GLU A 68 7.18 7.07 10.58
N ILE A 69 6.92 6.55 9.38
CA ILE A 69 7.56 5.33 8.88
C ILE A 69 9.09 5.51 8.89
N ASP A 70 9.60 6.70 8.59
CA ASP A 70 11.04 6.97 8.60
C ASP A 70 11.63 7.08 10.01
N HIS A 71 10.84 6.96 11.08
CA HIS A 71 11.32 7.04 12.47
C HIS A 71 10.90 5.82 13.30
N ASN A 72 10.16 4.88 12.72
CA ASN A 72 9.64 3.70 13.40
C ASN A 72 10.13 2.44 12.68
N ASP A 73 11.08 1.71 13.29
CA ASP A 73 11.64 0.49 12.71
C ASP A 73 10.59 -0.59 12.44
N ALA A 74 9.57 -0.73 13.29
CA ALA A 74 8.49 -1.68 13.08
C ALA A 74 7.65 -1.29 11.84
N ALA A 75 7.37 0.00 11.65
CA ALA A 75 6.70 0.50 10.46
C ALA A 75 7.52 0.28 9.18
N ARG A 76 8.85 0.48 9.23
CA ARG A 76 9.75 0.18 8.09
C ARG A 76 9.70 -1.29 7.70
N VAL A 77 9.86 -2.19 8.67
CA VAL A 77 9.78 -3.64 8.45
C VAL A 77 8.43 -4.03 7.86
N MET A 78 7.34 -3.43 8.33
CA MET A 78 6.01 -3.69 7.79
C MET A 78 5.85 -3.16 6.36
N LEU A 79 6.35 -1.97 6.05
CA LEU A 79 6.37 -1.44 4.68
C LEU A 79 7.13 -2.38 3.74
N ASP A 80 8.30 -2.87 4.14
CA ASP A 80 9.09 -3.79 3.33
C ASP A 80 8.35 -5.12 3.08
N ARG A 81 7.64 -5.65 4.08
CA ARG A 81 6.77 -6.83 3.91
C ARG A 81 5.63 -6.58 2.92
N ILE A 82 4.94 -5.43 3.04
CA ILE A 82 3.88 -5.04 2.09
C ILE A 82 4.43 -4.96 0.67
N MET A 83 5.59 -4.33 0.49
CA MET A 83 6.24 -4.22 -0.83
C MET A 83 6.65 -5.58 -1.40
N ALA A 84 7.15 -6.50 -0.57
CA ALA A 84 7.49 -7.86 -0.98
C ALA A 84 6.25 -8.66 -1.42
N ASP A 85 5.16 -8.57 -0.66
CA ASP A 85 3.89 -9.22 -0.99
C ASP A 85 3.29 -8.68 -2.29
N TYR A 86 3.28 -7.35 -2.45
CA TYR A 86 2.86 -6.70 -3.69
C TYR A 86 3.72 -7.16 -4.87
N SER A 87 5.04 -7.17 -4.72
CA SER A 87 5.96 -7.63 -5.79
C SER A 87 5.72 -9.08 -6.18
N LYS A 88 5.46 -9.95 -5.19
CA LYS A 88 5.12 -11.37 -5.42
C LYS A 88 3.79 -11.50 -6.15
N TRP A 89 2.78 -10.71 -5.77
CA TRP A 89 1.50 -10.68 -6.45
C TRP A 89 1.65 -10.17 -7.89
N GLU A 90 2.41 -9.12 -8.13
CA GLU A 90 2.60 -8.54 -9.47
C GLU A 90 3.27 -9.54 -10.43
N ARG A 91 4.27 -10.30 -9.94
CA ARG A 91 4.87 -11.41 -10.71
C ARG A 91 3.85 -12.48 -11.08
N LYS A 92 2.92 -12.81 -10.18
CA LYS A 92 1.84 -13.78 -10.45
C LYS A 92 0.85 -13.25 -11.48
N GLN A 93 0.51 -11.96 -11.45
CA GLN A 93 -0.37 -11.34 -12.46
C GLN A 93 0.27 -11.41 -13.85
N ARG A 94 1.57 -11.09 -13.96
CA ARG A 94 2.33 -11.20 -15.22
C ARG A 94 2.33 -12.63 -15.78
N GLN A 95 2.46 -13.64 -14.91
CA GLN A 95 2.45 -15.05 -15.32
C GLN A 95 1.07 -15.54 -15.79
N ARG A 96 -0.01 -14.90 -15.33
CA ARG A 96 -1.38 -15.24 -15.74
C ARG A 96 -1.79 -14.61 -17.06
N GLY A 97 -0.98 -13.70 -17.61
CA GLY A 97 -1.32 -12.96 -18.83
C GLY A 97 -2.26 -11.77 -18.59
N ASP A 98 -2.47 -11.37 -17.34
CA ASP A 98 -3.31 -10.22 -16.94
C ASP A 98 -2.54 -8.87 -17.07
N VAL A 99 -1.66 -8.74 -18.07
CA VAL A 99 -0.80 -7.56 -18.32
C VAL A 99 -0.86 -7.11 -19.76
#